data_AF-A0A0R0EC09-F1
#
_entry.id   AF-A0A0R0EC09-F1
#
_cell.length_a   1.000
_cell.length_b   1.000
_cell.length_c   1.000
_cell.angle_alpha   90.00
_cell.angle_beta   90.00
_cell.angle_gamma   90.00
#
_symmetry.space_group_name_H-M   'P 1'
#
loop_
_entity.id
_entity.type
_entity.pdbx_description
1 polymer ?
#
loop_
_entity_poly.entity_id
_entity_poly.type
_entity_poly.pdbx_seq_one_letter_code
_entity_poly.pdbx_strand_id
1 'polypeptide(L)'
;MKKLIMTIYLSLNELHDLLSKPSLSGIPMLILGNKIDKPGALSKQDLTEQMGLKCINGRDVCCFMISCKNSINIDTVIDWLVKHSKWMN
;
A
#
# COMPACT_ATOMS: atom_id res chain seq x y z
N MET A 1 9.65 4.44 -18.20
CA MET A 1 8.21 4.14 -18.16
C MET A 1 7.89 2.65 -18.26
N LYS A 2 8.28 1.90 -19.30
CA LYS A 2 7.95 0.46 -19.45
C LYS A 2 8.33 -0.44 -18.25
N LYS A 3 9.50 -0.22 -17.63
CA LYS A 3 9.96 -0.99 -16.46
C LYS A 3 9.07 -0.77 -15.21
N LEU A 4 8.58 0.45 -15.01
CA LEU A 4 7.73 0.79 -13.86
C LEU A 4 6.33 0.15 -14.01
N ILE A 5 5.76 0.20 -15.22
CA ILE A 5 4.46 -0.42 -15.53
C ILE A 5 4.52 -1.95 -15.34
N MET A 6 5.59 -2.61 -15.80
CA MET A 6 5.73 -4.06 -15.65
C MET A 6 5.84 -4.47 -14.17
N THR A 7 6.52 -3.69 -13.33
CA THR A 7 6.62 -3.97 -11.89
C THR A 7 5.27 -3.80 -11.19
N ILE A 8 4.49 -2.77 -11.53
CA ILE A 8 3.19 -2.51 -10.90
C ILE A 8 2.19 -3.62 -11.22
N TYR A 9 2.18 -4.10 -12.46
CA TYR A 9 1.32 -5.23 -12.85
C TYR A 9 1.61 -6.50 -12.04
N LEU A 10 2.89 -6.82 -11.82
CA LEU A 10 3.27 -7.96 -10.98
C LEU A 10 2.83 -7.75 -9.54
N SER A 11 3.07 -6.57 -8.97
CA SER A 11 2.64 -6.26 -7.60
C SER A 11 1.12 -6.28 -7.43
N LEU A 12 0.34 -5.87 -8.44
CA LEU A 12 -1.11 -5.97 -8.47
C LEU A 12 -1.55 -7.43 -8.36
N ASN A 13 -1.01 -8.32 -9.21
CA ASN A 13 -1.37 -9.73 -9.20
C ASN A 13 -1.01 -10.39 -7.87
N GLU A 14 0.22 -10.18 -7.38
CA GLU A 14 0.66 -10.71 -6.09
C GLU A 14 -0.22 -10.21 -4.93
N LEU A 15 -0.64 -8.94 -4.98
CA LEU A 15 -1.55 -8.38 -4.00
C LEU A 15 -2.92 -9.09 -4.02
N HIS A 16 -3.51 -9.27 -5.20
CA HIS A 16 -4.80 -9.94 -5.34
C HIS A 16 -4.73 -11.43 -4.96
N ASP A 17 -3.64 -12.11 -5.31
CA ASP A 17 -3.37 -13.49 -4.89
C ASP A 17 -3.24 -13.59 -3.37
N LEU A 18 -2.56 -12.65 -2.73
CA LEU A 18 -2.47 -12.57 -1.27
C LEU A 18 -3.86 -12.35 -0.65
N LEU A 19 -4.65 -11.43 -1.21
CA LEU A 19 -6.00 -11.10 -0.74
C LEU A 19 -7.00 -12.26 -0.89
N SER A 20 -6.75 -13.20 -1.80
CA SER A 20 -7.58 -14.39 -1.99
C SER A 20 -7.50 -15.38 -0.81
N LYS A 21 -6.49 -15.24 0.08
CA LYS A 21 -6.29 -16.14 1.21
C LYS A 21 -7.33 -15.90 2.31
N PRO A 22 -8.15 -16.89 2.70
CA PRO A 22 -9.21 -16.71 3.69
C PRO A 22 -8.71 -16.23 5.06
N SER A 23 -7.51 -16.66 5.47
CA SER A 23 -6.88 -16.25 6.73
C SER A 23 -6.56 -14.75 6.81
N LEU A 24 -6.60 -14.04 5.69
CA LEU A 24 -6.37 -12.60 5.61
C LEU A 24 -7.67 -11.82 5.42
N SER A 25 -8.84 -12.47 5.53
CA SER A 25 -10.14 -11.82 5.41
C SER A 25 -10.34 -10.80 6.54
N GLY A 26 -10.89 -9.62 6.22
CA GLY A 26 -11.17 -8.55 7.19
C GLY A 26 -9.94 -7.84 7.76
N ILE A 27 -8.73 -8.36 7.59
CA ILE A 27 -7.51 -7.75 8.14
C ILE A 27 -7.24 -6.40 7.46
N PRO A 28 -7.12 -5.29 8.22
CA PRO A 28 -6.76 -3.99 7.68
C PRO A 28 -5.43 -4.03 6.93
N MET A 29 -5.36 -3.29 5.82
CA MET A 29 -4.20 -3.27 4.94
C MET A 29 -3.54 -1.89 4.91
N LEU A 30 -2.22 -1.89 5.10
CA LEU A 30 -1.36 -0.71 4.99
C LEU A 30 -0.48 -0.82 3.75
N ILE A 31 -0.67 0.08 2.80
CA ILE A 31 0.10 0.17 1.56
C ILE A 31 1.04 1.36 1.66
N LEU A 32 2.33 1.11 1.44
CA LEU A 32 3.38 2.12 1.51
C LEU A 32 3.99 2.33 0.13
N GLY A 33 3.57 3.40 -0.55
CA GLY A 33 4.22 3.90 -1.75
C GLY A 33 5.58 4.52 -1.41
N ASN A 34 6.59 3.68 -1.24
CA ASN A 34 7.92 4.10 -0.81
C ASN A 34 8.76 4.69 -1.97
N LYS A 35 9.85 5.38 -1.63
CA LYS A 35 10.84 5.99 -2.53
C LYS A 35 10.33 7.23 -3.28
N ILE A 36 9.47 8.04 -2.66
CA ILE A 36 9.01 9.31 -3.25
C ILE A 36 10.12 10.34 -3.45
N ASP A 37 11.29 10.12 -2.88
CA ASP A 37 12.49 10.93 -3.10
C ASP A 37 13.10 10.76 -4.50
N LYS A 38 12.64 9.76 -5.28
CA LYS A 38 13.20 9.49 -6.61
C LYS A 38 12.39 10.18 -7.72
N PRO A 39 13.07 10.65 -8.79
CA PRO A 39 12.38 11.14 -9.96
C PRO A 39 11.55 10.02 -10.60
N GLY A 40 10.31 10.34 -11.00
CA GLY A 40 9.37 9.37 -11.55
C GLY A 40 8.66 8.51 -10.51
N ALA A 41 8.71 8.86 -9.23
CA ALA A 41 7.82 8.30 -8.22
C ALA A 41 6.36 8.58 -8.60
N LEU A 42 5.49 7.60 -8.37
CA LEU A 42 4.06 7.75 -8.62
C LEU A 42 3.42 8.70 -7.61
N SER A 43 2.37 9.39 -8.05
CA SER A 43 1.45 10.02 -7.11
C SER A 43 0.66 8.96 -6.33
N LYS A 44 0.05 9.37 -5.21
CA LYS A 44 -0.88 8.52 -4.46
C LYS A 44 -2.03 8.05 -5.33
N GLN A 45 -2.58 8.95 -6.15
CA GLN A 45 -3.70 8.64 -7.02
C GLN A 45 -3.32 7.58 -8.06
N ASP A 46 -2.18 7.76 -8.74
CA ASP A 46 -1.71 6.80 -9.75
C ASP A 46 -1.44 5.43 -9.12
N LEU A 47 -0.82 5.38 -7.94
CA LEU A 47 -0.59 4.12 -7.24
C LEU A 47 -1.93 3.45 -6.88
N THR A 48 -2.88 4.21 -6.34
CA THR A 48 -4.21 3.71 -5.99
C THR A 48 -4.97 3.15 -7.19
N GLU A 49 -4.90 3.84 -8.34
CA GLU A 49 -5.56 3.42 -9.58
C GLU A 49 -4.88 2.20 -10.20
N GLN A 50 -3.56 2.24 -10.38
CA GLN A 50 -2.84 1.14 -11.03
C GLN A 50 -2.78 -0.14 -10.20
N MET A 51 -2.80 -0.03 -8.86
CA MET A 51 -2.88 -1.17 -7.94
C MET A 51 -4.33 -1.61 -7.64
N GLY A 52 -5.34 -1.01 -8.28
CA GLY A 52 -6.73 -1.43 -8.12
C GLY A 52 -7.25 -1.33 -6.68
N LEU A 53 -6.67 -0.46 -5.84
CA LEU A 53 -6.95 -0.45 -4.40
C LEU A 53 -8.40 -0.08 -4.08
N LYS A 54 -9.06 0.68 -4.96
CA LYS A 54 -10.49 1.04 -4.85
C LYS A 54 -11.44 -0.17 -5.01
N CYS A 55 -10.97 -1.25 -5.61
CA CYS A 55 -11.77 -2.47 -5.83
C CYS A 55 -11.69 -3.44 -4.64
N ILE A 56 -10.83 -3.17 -3.66
CA ILE A 56 -10.70 -3.97 -2.45
C ILE A 56 -11.84 -3.59 -1.50
N ASN A 57 -12.70 -4.56 -1.19
CA ASN A 57 -13.85 -4.39 -0.32
C ASN A 57 -13.72 -5.30 0.93
N GLY A 58 -14.51 -4.99 1.97
CA GLY A 58 -14.59 -5.84 3.18
C GLY A 58 -13.40 -5.76 4.13
N ARG A 59 -12.53 -4.74 3.97
CA ARG A 59 -11.43 -4.42 4.89
C ARG A 59 -11.07 -2.94 4.77
N ASP A 60 -10.46 -2.39 5.81
CA ASP A 60 -9.87 -1.06 5.73
C ASP A 60 -8.59 -1.09 4.90
N VAL A 61 -8.43 -0.11 4.01
CA VAL A 61 -7.26 0.03 3.14
C VAL A 61 -6.70 1.43 3.32
N CYS A 62 -5.48 1.52 3.86
CA CYS A 62 -4.77 2.79 4.02
C CYS A 62 -3.55 2.84 3.09
N CYS A 63 -3.37 3.96 2.40
CA CYS A 63 -2.25 4.16 1.48
C CYS A 63 -1.51 5.45 1.83
N PHE A 64 -0.21 5.32 2.14
CA PHE A 64 0.69 6.44 2.39
C PHE A 64 1.85 6.43 1.41
N MET A 65 2.22 7.64 0.97
CA MET A 65 3.40 7.86 0.15
C MET A 65 4.53 8.29 1.07
N ILE A 66 5.64 7.54 1.07
CA ILE A 66 6.72 7.71 2.05
C ILE A 66 8.10 7.75 1.39
N SER A 67 9.07 8.30 2.11
CA SER A 67 10.49 8.05 1.83
C SER A 67 11.16 7.57 3.10
N CYS A 68 11.52 6.28 3.14
CA CYS A 68 12.36 5.76 4.23
C CYS A 68 13.74 6.42 4.26
N LYS A 69 14.26 6.87 3.10
CA LYS A 69 15.58 7.49 3.00
C LYS A 69 15.62 8.86 3.68
N ASN A 70 14.57 9.65 3.44
CA ASN A 70 14.48 11.03 3.94
C ASN A 70 13.55 11.14 5.15
N SER A 71 13.12 10.01 5.72
CA SER A 71 12.17 9.91 6.83
C SER A 71 10.86 10.68 6.62
N ILE A 72 10.35 10.72 5.38
CA ILE A 72 9.11 11.43 5.06
C ILE A 72 7.91 10.53 5.38
N ASN A 73 6.97 11.05 6.17
CA ASN A 73 5.70 10.43 6.58
C ASN A 73 5.83 9.13 7.39
N ILE A 74 7.01 8.85 7.95
CA ILE A 74 7.24 7.64 8.75
C ILE A 74 6.43 7.68 10.05
N ASP A 75 6.33 8.84 10.70
CA ASP A 75 5.55 9.00 11.94
C ASP A 75 4.06 8.68 11.71
N THR A 76 3.48 9.15 10.60
CA THR A 76 2.10 8.83 10.24
C THR A 76 1.88 7.32 10.05
N VAL A 77 2.87 6.62 9.50
CA VAL A 77 2.80 5.15 9.34
C VAL A 77 2.86 4.48 10.70
N ILE A 78 3.74 4.94 11.60
CA ILE A 78 3.85 4.42 12.97
C ILE A 78 2.54 4.66 13.72
N ASP A 79 1.97 5.86 13.66
CA ASP A 79 0.69 6.19 14.28
C ASP A 79 -0.44 5.28 13.78
N TRP A 80 -0.47 5.00 12.48
CA TRP A 80 -1.42 4.05 11.90
C TRP A 80 -1.22 2.65 12.48
N LEU A 81 0.03 2.16 12.55
CA LEU A 81 0.35 0.84 13.10
C LEU A 81 -0.06 0.75 14.58
N VAL A 82 0.27 1.75 15.39
CA VAL A 82 -0.11 1.80 16.81
C VAL A 82 -1.62 1.78 16.97
N LYS A 83 -2.35 2.56 16.17
CA LYS A 83 -3.82 2.59 16.20
C LYS A 83 -4.46 1.26 15.84
N HIS A 84 -3.91 0.53 14.86
CA HIS A 84 -4.48 -0.72 14.36
C HIS A 84 -3.91 -1.98 15.05
N SER A 85 -2.86 -1.84 15.86
CA SER A 85 -2.27 -2.95 16.64
C SER A 85 -3.26 -3.59 17.62
N LYS A 86 -4.29 -2.84 18.05
CA LYS A 86 -5.30 -3.29 19.01
C LYS A 86 -6.47 -4.05 18.38
N TRP A 87 -6.48 -4.22 17.05
CA TRP A 87 -7.55 -4.93 16.34
C TRP A 87 -7.54 -6.46 16.54
N MET A 88 -6.59 -6.98 17.34
CA MET A 88 -6.52 -8.38 17.76
C MET A 88 -7.00 -8.63 19.20
N ASN A 89 -7.87 -7.77 19.74
CA ASN A 89 -8.58 -8.01 21.01
C ASN A 89 -10.09 -8.08 20.80
#